data_AF-A0A1T4WPI6-F1
#
_entry.id   AF-A0A1T4WPI6-F1
#
_cell.length_a   1.000
_cell.length_b   1.000
_cell.length_c   1.000
_cell.angle_alpha   90.00
_cell.angle_beta   90.00
_cell.angle_gamma   90.00
#
_symmetry.space_group_name_H-M   'P 1'
#
loop_
_entity.id
_entity.type
_entity.pdbx_description
1 polymer ?
#
loop_
_entity_poly.entity_id
_entity_poly.type
_entity_poly.pdbx_seq_one_letter_code
_entity_poly.pdbx_strand_id
1 'polypeptide(L)'
;MIRMRMKSLVTLAFVGVFLMCIASVASARVELVPKADSFTLFQDYSGSMAMKHQDLGEEKIVLAKHFLQRFNENVPDRDYEARFYTSSPYKWMLGGKYDRDIMGRTIDKLNTGYTVSNRLTALGRDMGKLDSAITDMKKKNAIILVSDGENNLGMDPVEEARQLYANHPGEMCIHVVSFADTEEGQKTLDDIAALNPCSVSVYGPDLLCNDDAMKDFVKRVFFDEVMVDDEEVIPLRINFDFDSAKIRPDMMPILDEAAELIKKHEGMAGVILEGHTCNIGTEEYNMGLSQRRADSVKKYLVDHGVDGNMLSTKAYGESMPKYDNNTKEGRRLNRRVEIVFE
;
A
#
# COMPACT_ATOMS: atom_id res chain seq x y z
N MET A 1 41.88 -73.82 5.98
CA MET A 1 43.01 -72.89 6.16
C MET A 1 42.61 -71.53 5.60
N ILE A 2 42.74 -70.46 6.42
CA ILE A 2 43.07 -69.06 6.02
C ILE A 2 41.97 -68.32 5.23
N ARG A 3 41.47 -67.12 5.54
CA ARG A 3 41.56 -66.14 6.65
C ARG A 3 40.47 -65.10 6.36
N MET A 4 39.80 -64.59 7.38
CA MET A 4 39.02 -63.35 7.30
C MET A 4 39.89 -62.15 6.91
N ARG A 5 39.31 -61.18 6.18
CA ARG A 5 39.51 -59.74 6.45
C ARG A 5 38.43 -58.86 5.79
N MET A 6 37.73 -58.11 6.64
CA MET A 6 36.82 -57.00 6.35
C MET A 6 37.52 -55.81 5.67
N LYS A 7 36.74 -55.01 4.93
CA LYS A 7 36.76 -53.54 4.68
C LYS A 7 35.80 -53.31 3.48
N SER A 8 34.90 -52.34 3.36
CA SER A 8 34.61 -51.08 4.03
C SER A 8 33.21 -50.67 3.53
N LEU A 9 32.23 -50.42 4.41
CA LEU A 9 30.98 -49.76 4.03
C LEU A 9 31.17 -48.26 4.20
N VAL A 10 31.21 -47.52 3.09
CA VAL A 10 31.11 -46.06 3.09
C VAL A 10 29.62 -45.74 3.15
N THR A 11 29.12 -45.36 4.33
CA THR A 11 27.77 -44.81 4.47
C THR A 11 27.90 -43.29 4.49
N LEU A 12 27.54 -42.67 3.37
CA LEU A 12 27.40 -41.23 3.24
C LEU A 12 26.23 -40.79 4.15
N ALA A 13 26.53 -40.15 5.28
CA ALA A 13 25.50 -39.54 6.12
C ALA A 13 25.05 -38.22 5.47
N PHE A 14 23.85 -38.22 4.89
CA PHE A 14 23.13 -36.99 4.55
C PHE A 14 22.79 -36.27 5.86
N VAL A 15 23.50 -35.19 6.18
CA VAL A 15 23.07 -34.23 7.20
C VAL A 15 22.00 -33.36 6.54
N GLY A 16 20.74 -33.73 6.75
CA GLY A 16 19.61 -32.87 6.44
C GLY A 16 19.61 -31.67 7.38
N VAL A 17 19.97 -30.50 6.86
CA VAL A 17 19.69 -29.22 7.51
C VAL A 17 18.19 -29.01 7.43
N PHE A 18 17.47 -29.39 8.49
CA PHE A 18 16.05 -29.09 8.62
C PHE A 18 15.93 -27.65 9.10
N LEU A 19 15.78 -26.72 8.16
CA LEU A 19 15.40 -25.33 8.43
C LEU A 19 13.93 -25.37 8.90
N MET A 20 13.69 -25.52 10.21
CA MET A 20 12.35 -25.27 10.76
C MET A 20 12.11 -23.76 10.72
N CYS A 21 11.43 -23.29 9.67
CA CYS A 21 10.80 -21.99 9.64
C CYS A 21 9.82 -21.92 10.81
N ILE A 22 10.18 -21.17 11.84
CA ILE A 22 9.21 -20.71 12.83
C ILE A 22 8.48 -19.58 12.12
N ALA A 23 7.27 -19.84 11.63
CA ALA A 23 6.40 -18.76 11.17
C ALA A 23 6.00 -17.95 12.41
N SER A 24 6.73 -16.86 12.68
CA SER A 24 6.13 -15.68 13.29
C SER A 24 4.92 -15.36 12.42
N VAL A 25 3.74 -15.24 13.03
CA VAL A 25 2.59 -14.69 12.30
C VAL A 25 2.91 -13.20 12.18
N ALA A 26 3.68 -12.84 11.16
CA ALA A 26 3.81 -11.46 10.73
C ALA A 26 2.38 -10.98 10.45
N SER A 27 1.89 -10.05 11.26
CA SER A 27 0.60 -9.42 11.01
C SER A 27 0.81 -8.40 9.90
N ALA A 28 0.81 -8.85 8.65
CA ALA A 28 0.81 -7.94 7.53
C ALA A 28 -0.47 -7.09 7.61
N ARG A 29 -0.31 -5.78 7.76
CA ARG A 29 -1.42 -4.82 7.79
C ARG A 29 -1.48 -4.07 6.46
N VAL A 30 -2.69 -3.81 5.98
CA VAL A 30 -2.89 -2.98 4.78
C VAL A 30 -2.86 -1.52 5.21
N GLU A 31 -1.92 -0.75 4.66
CA GLU A 31 -1.89 0.70 4.78
C GLU A 31 -2.33 1.35 3.46
N LEU A 32 -3.17 2.39 3.55
CA LEU A 32 -3.63 3.15 2.40
C LEU A 32 -2.67 4.31 2.12
N VAL A 33 -1.94 4.24 1.02
CA VAL A 33 -1.02 5.29 0.58
C VAL A 33 -1.69 6.15 -0.48
N PRO A 34 -1.72 7.50 -0.34
CA PRO A 34 -2.31 8.38 -1.34
C PRO A 34 -1.64 8.25 -2.71
N LYS A 35 -2.45 8.02 -3.74
CA LYS A 35 -2.04 7.77 -5.13
C LYS A 35 -2.18 8.99 -6.04
N ALA A 36 -3.09 9.90 -5.73
CA ALA A 36 -3.34 11.11 -6.51
C ALA A 36 -3.16 12.36 -5.65
N ASP A 37 -2.71 13.47 -6.26
CA ASP A 37 -2.65 14.80 -5.65
C ASP A 37 -3.61 15.79 -6.31
N SER A 38 -4.15 15.42 -7.49
CA SER A 38 -5.20 16.16 -8.16
C SER A 38 -6.15 15.24 -8.93
N PHE A 39 -7.33 15.73 -9.30
CA PHE A 39 -8.25 14.98 -10.14
C PHE A 39 -9.01 15.86 -11.13
N THR A 40 -9.40 15.26 -12.25
CA THR A 40 -10.12 15.93 -13.33
C THR A 40 -11.39 15.14 -13.63
N LEU A 41 -12.56 15.74 -13.37
CA LEU A 41 -13.82 15.20 -13.86
C LEU A 41 -13.96 15.55 -15.34
N PHE A 42 -14.12 14.55 -16.20
CA PHE A 42 -14.33 14.73 -17.64
C PHE A 42 -15.62 14.05 -18.06
N GLN A 43 -16.70 14.84 -18.08
CA GLN A 43 -18.04 14.37 -18.37
C GLN A 43 -18.34 14.46 -19.85
N ASP A 44 -18.65 13.33 -20.47
CA ASP A 44 -19.20 13.32 -21.81
C ASP A 44 -20.61 13.91 -21.83
N TYR A 45 -20.82 14.91 -22.69
CA TYR A 45 -22.06 15.66 -22.83
C TYR A 45 -22.66 15.53 -24.23
N SER A 46 -22.25 14.49 -24.95
CA SER A 46 -22.71 14.15 -26.29
C SER A 46 -24.21 13.88 -26.36
N GLY A 47 -24.70 13.75 -27.59
CA GLY A 47 -26.07 13.36 -27.88
C GLY A 47 -26.38 11.94 -27.40
N SER A 48 -25.42 11.01 -27.44
CA SER A 48 -25.63 9.64 -26.91
C SER A 48 -25.85 9.64 -25.42
N MET A 49 -25.13 10.47 -24.68
CA MET A 49 -25.39 10.65 -23.25
C MET A 49 -26.78 11.23 -22.94
N ALA A 50 -27.40 12.00 -23.85
CA ALA A 50 -28.79 12.43 -23.70
C ALA A 50 -29.83 11.37 -24.06
N MET A 51 -29.43 10.22 -24.62
CA MET A 51 -30.33 9.11 -24.88
C MET A 51 -30.56 8.29 -23.61
N LYS A 52 -31.69 7.59 -23.57
CA LYS A 52 -31.99 6.65 -22.50
C LYS A 52 -31.08 5.44 -22.58
N HIS A 53 -30.56 5.01 -21.44
CA HIS A 53 -29.87 3.75 -21.31
C HIS A 53 -30.84 2.61 -21.64
N GLN A 54 -30.46 1.71 -22.54
CA GLN A 54 -31.34 0.65 -23.07
C GLN A 54 -32.02 -0.18 -21.97
N ASP A 55 -31.27 -0.59 -20.95
CA ASP A 55 -31.80 -1.45 -19.87
C ASP A 55 -32.45 -0.70 -18.70
N LEU A 56 -32.07 0.58 -18.47
CA LEU A 56 -32.47 1.30 -17.26
C LEU A 56 -33.62 2.29 -17.52
N GLY A 57 -33.84 2.69 -18.77
CA GLY A 57 -34.95 3.57 -19.16
C GLY A 57 -34.78 5.05 -18.76
N GLU A 58 -33.67 5.42 -18.13
CA GLU A 58 -33.29 6.78 -17.73
C GLU A 58 -32.20 7.32 -18.67
N GLU A 59 -32.18 8.63 -18.93
CA GLU A 59 -31.12 9.27 -19.72
C GLU A 59 -29.74 9.05 -19.11
N LYS A 60 -28.76 8.62 -19.92
CA LYS A 60 -27.39 8.32 -19.46
C LYS A 60 -26.75 9.51 -18.76
N ILE A 61 -27.03 10.74 -19.20
CA ILE A 61 -26.52 11.98 -18.59
C ILE A 61 -27.13 12.27 -17.22
N VAL A 62 -28.37 11.82 -16.96
CA VAL A 62 -28.98 11.93 -15.63
C VAL A 62 -28.28 10.95 -14.68
N LEU A 63 -28.09 9.71 -15.12
CA LEU A 63 -27.34 8.70 -14.36
C LEU A 63 -25.91 9.16 -14.07
N ALA A 64 -25.22 9.71 -15.08
CA ALA A 64 -23.88 10.27 -14.93
C ALA A 64 -23.83 11.43 -13.92
N LYS A 65 -24.83 12.33 -13.94
CA LYS A 65 -24.93 13.41 -12.94
C LYS A 65 -25.11 12.86 -11.52
N HIS A 66 -25.94 11.83 -11.34
CA HIS A 66 -26.09 11.16 -10.04
C HIS A 66 -24.77 10.50 -9.59
N PHE A 67 -24.05 9.87 -10.52
CA PHE A 67 -22.73 9.32 -10.24
C PHE A 67 -21.76 10.41 -9.77
N LEU A 68 -21.68 11.53 -10.51
CA LEU A 68 -20.78 12.63 -10.17
C LEU A 68 -21.06 13.21 -8.77
N GLN A 69 -22.34 13.35 -8.40
CA GLN A 69 -22.71 13.80 -7.05
C GLN A 69 -22.22 12.80 -5.98
N ARG A 70 -22.53 11.51 -6.15
CA ARG A 70 -22.12 10.48 -5.18
C ARG A 70 -20.61 10.29 -5.13
N PHE A 71 -19.93 10.37 -6.27
CA PHE A 71 -18.47 10.39 -6.31
C PHE A 71 -17.92 11.56 -5.51
N ASN A 72 -18.43 12.79 -5.76
CA ASN A 72 -18.02 14.00 -5.03
C ASN A 72 -18.29 13.90 -3.52
N GLU A 73 -19.36 13.25 -3.08
CA GLU A 73 -19.65 12.98 -1.66
C GLU A 73 -18.65 12.00 -1.02
N ASN A 74 -18.01 11.14 -1.82
CA ASN A 74 -17.07 10.12 -1.33
C ASN A 74 -15.60 10.50 -1.54
N VAL A 75 -15.27 11.53 -2.34
CA VAL A 75 -13.88 12.02 -2.51
C VAL A 75 -13.22 12.23 -1.13
N PRO A 76 -12.00 11.73 -0.88
CA PRO A 76 -11.35 11.87 0.42
C PRO A 76 -11.12 13.33 0.80
N ASP A 77 -11.18 13.66 2.09
CA ASP A 77 -10.89 15.02 2.57
C ASP A 77 -9.37 15.26 2.62
N ARG A 78 -8.80 15.80 1.53
CA ARG A 78 -7.37 16.12 1.37
C ARG A 78 -7.20 17.37 0.50
N ASP A 79 -6.00 17.93 0.50
CA ASP A 79 -5.63 19.12 -0.28
C ASP A 79 -5.46 18.83 -1.78
N TYR A 80 -6.53 18.35 -2.42
CA TYR A 80 -6.57 18.09 -3.85
C TYR A 80 -6.67 19.41 -4.65
N GLU A 81 -6.02 19.43 -5.81
CA GLU A 81 -6.47 20.31 -6.90
C GLU A 81 -7.52 19.55 -7.73
N ALA A 82 -8.61 20.21 -8.09
CA ALA A 82 -9.66 19.61 -8.91
C ALA A 82 -9.95 20.44 -10.14
N ARG A 83 -10.30 19.78 -11.26
CA ARG A 83 -10.88 20.42 -12.44
C ARG A 83 -12.12 19.67 -12.90
N PHE A 84 -13.02 20.39 -13.56
CA PHE A 84 -14.21 19.80 -14.15
C PHE A 84 -14.43 20.34 -15.55
N TYR A 85 -14.53 19.44 -16.52
CA TYR A 85 -14.79 19.72 -17.91
C TYR A 85 -15.94 18.86 -18.43
N THR A 86 -16.65 19.39 -19.42
CA THR A 86 -17.54 18.59 -20.27
C THR A 86 -16.89 18.35 -21.63
N SER A 87 -17.28 17.28 -22.34
CA SER A 87 -16.99 17.02 -23.76
C SER A 87 -18.25 17.23 -24.61
N SER A 88 -18.13 17.67 -25.85
CA SER A 88 -19.28 17.90 -26.75
C SER A 88 -20.42 18.78 -26.16
N PRO A 89 -20.12 20.01 -25.70
CA PRO A 89 -18.92 20.78 -26.01
C PRO A 89 -17.83 20.70 -24.93
N TYR A 90 -16.57 20.83 -25.36
CA TYR A 90 -15.48 21.17 -24.45
C TYR A 90 -15.75 22.46 -23.70
N LYS A 91 -16.04 22.36 -22.40
CA LYS A 91 -16.32 23.52 -21.56
C LYS A 91 -15.64 23.35 -20.22
N TRP A 92 -14.86 24.35 -19.83
CA TRP A 92 -14.36 24.51 -18.47
C TRP A 92 -15.53 24.84 -17.54
N MET A 93 -15.74 24.03 -16.51
CA MET A 93 -16.80 24.22 -15.52
C MET A 93 -16.24 24.76 -14.20
N LEU A 94 -15.11 24.22 -13.74
CA LEU A 94 -14.47 24.57 -12.48
C LEU A 94 -12.98 24.21 -12.51
N GLY A 95 -12.17 24.93 -11.74
CA GLY A 95 -10.86 24.42 -11.34
C GLY A 95 -10.16 25.25 -10.27
N GLY A 96 -9.15 24.64 -9.66
CA GLY A 96 -8.37 25.20 -8.55
C GLY A 96 -8.34 24.24 -7.37
N LYS A 97 -8.17 24.76 -6.15
CA LYS A 97 -8.25 23.94 -4.94
C LYS A 97 -9.62 23.28 -4.83
N TYR A 98 -9.63 21.98 -4.56
CA TYR A 98 -10.86 21.21 -4.39
C TYR A 98 -11.65 21.71 -3.17
N ASP A 99 -12.94 21.91 -3.40
CA ASP A 99 -13.94 22.20 -2.39
C ASP A 99 -15.19 21.39 -2.75
N ARG A 100 -15.60 20.50 -1.84
CA ARG A 100 -16.69 19.52 -2.07
C ARG A 100 -18.01 20.22 -2.39
N ASP A 101 -18.32 21.30 -1.69
CA ASP A 101 -19.58 22.01 -1.84
C ASP A 101 -19.62 22.82 -3.14
N ILE A 102 -18.51 23.48 -3.51
CA ILE A 102 -18.39 24.19 -4.79
C ILE A 102 -18.47 23.20 -5.95
N MET A 103 -17.82 22.05 -5.85
CA MET A 103 -17.90 20.99 -6.85
C MET A 103 -19.34 20.47 -6.99
N GLY A 104 -20.00 20.13 -5.88
CA GLY A 104 -21.39 19.67 -5.86
C GLY A 104 -22.36 20.67 -6.51
N ARG A 105 -22.28 21.95 -6.15
CA ARG A 105 -23.06 23.02 -6.79
C ARG A 105 -22.73 23.23 -8.27
N THR A 106 -21.52 22.87 -8.70
CA THR A 106 -21.14 22.95 -10.11
C THR A 106 -21.72 21.77 -10.89
N ILE A 107 -21.69 20.57 -10.33
CA ILE A 107 -22.34 19.37 -10.89
C ILE A 107 -23.86 19.61 -11.02
N ASP A 108 -24.50 20.25 -10.04
CA ASP A 108 -25.94 20.58 -10.11
C ASP A 108 -26.32 21.46 -11.31
N LYS A 109 -25.39 22.27 -11.81
CA LYS A 109 -25.61 23.14 -12.98
C LYS A 109 -25.57 22.39 -14.31
N LEU A 110 -25.19 21.11 -14.33
CA LEU A 110 -25.32 20.30 -15.54
C LEU A 110 -26.80 20.21 -15.94
N ASN A 111 -27.12 20.75 -17.11
CA ASN A 111 -28.44 20.64 -17.75
C ASN A 111 -28.62 19.26 -18.38
N THR A 112 -29.44 18.39 -17.80
CA THR A 112 -29.71 17.05 -18.36
C THR A 112 -30.77 17.05 -19.47
N GLY A 113 -31.55 18.13 -19.60
CA GLY A 113 -32.58 18.28 -20.63
C GLY A 113 -32.08 19.03 -21.86
N TYR A 114 -31.36 18.36 -22.76
CA TYR A 114 -30.89 18.97 -24.01
C TYR A 114 -31.23 18.13 -25.24
N THR A 115 -31.31 18.80 -26.39
CA THR A 115 -31.65 18.17 -27.66
C THR A 115 -30.49 17.32 -28.18
N VAL A 116 -30.79 16.06 -28.54
CA VAL A 116 -29.84 15.09 -29.10
C VAL A 116 -29.34 15.49 -30.49
N SER A 117 -30.17 16.19 -31.27
CA SER A 117 -29.95 16.44 -32.71
C SER A 117 -28.57 17.05 -33.01
N ASN A 118 -27.77 16.34 -33.83
CA ASN A 118 -26.44 16.72 -34.30
C ASN A 118 -25.34 16.91 -33.23
N ARG A 119 -25.47 16.30 -32.04
CA ARG A 119 -24.40 16.28 -31.04
C ARG A 119 -23.58 14.98 -31.09
N LEU A 120 -22.80 14.79 -32.14
CA LEU A 120 -21.80 13.72 -32.16
C LEU A 120 -20.73 13.95 -31.08
N THR A 121 -20.18 12.88 -30.55
CA THR A 121 -19.19 12.88 -29.49
C THR A 121 -17.83 13.26 -30.08
N ALA A 122 -17.24 14.38 -29.65
CA ALA A 122 -15.93 14.82 -30.09
C ALA A 122 -14.84 14.35 -29.11
N LEU A 123 -14.98 13.14 -28.56
CA LEU A 123 -14.23 12.71 -27.38
C LEU A 123 -12.73 12.79 -27.61
N GLY A 124 -12.21 12.27 -28.73
CA GLY A 124 -10.78 12.36 -29.03
C GLY A 124 -10.27 13.79 -29.10
N ARG A 125 -10.97 14.66 -29.84
CA ARG A 125 -10.59 16.10 -29.94
C ARG A 125 -10.61 16.78 -28.57
N ASP A 126 -11.60 16.48 -27.76
CA ASP A 126 -11.78 17.11 -26.45
C ASP A 126 -10.81 16.52 -25.40
N MET A 127 -10.42 15.25 -25.53
CA MET A 127 -9.32 14.63 -24.77
C MET A 127 -7.96 15.24 -25.12
N GLY A 128 -7.68 15.52 -26.40
CA GLY A 128 -6.45 16.21 -26.79
C GLY A 128 -6.28 17.60 -26.15
N LYS A 129 -7.38 18.24 -25.73
CA LYS A 129 -7.34 19.50 -24.97
C LYS A 129 -7.01 19.29 -23.49
N LEU A 130 -7.23 18.09 -22.95
CA LEU A 130 -6.83 17.74 -21.58
C LEU A 130 -5.31 17.84 -21.40
N ASP A 131 -4.56 17.65 -22.50
CA ASP A 131 -3.19 18.12 -22.74
C ASP A 131 -2.71 19.27 -21.84
N SER A 132 -2.98 20.46 -22.36
CA SER A 132 -2.75 21.74 -21.70
C SER A 132 -3.52 21.90 -20.38
N ALA A 133 -4.70 21.28 -20.25
CA ALA A 133 -5.50 21.38 -19.04
C ALA A 133 -4.77 20.79 -17.83
N ILE A 134 -4.19 19.61 -17.93
CA ILE A 134 -3.62 18.96 -16.74
C ILE A 134 -2.16 19.31 -16.50
N THR A 135 -1.47 19.87 -17.50
CA THR A 135 -0.03 20.19 -17.44
C THR A 135 0.36 21.04 -16.22
N ASP A 136 -0.46 22.04 -15.90
CA ASP A 136 -0.21 22.98 -14.77
C ASP A 136 -0.84 22.53 -13.45
N MET A 137 -1.48 21.36 -13.41
CA MET A 137 -2.04 20.81 -12.17
C MET A 137 -0.96 20.13 -11.33
N LYS A 138 -1.22 19.93 -10.03
CA LYS A 138 -0.42 18.98 -9.24
C LYS A 138 -0.34 17.64 -9.98
N LYS A 139 0.87 17.06 -10.06
CA LYS A 139 1.13 15.76 -10.69
C LYS A 139 0.35 14.62 -10.02
N LYS A 140 0.36 13.42 -10.61
CA LYS A 140 -0.51 12.30 -10.22
C LYS A 140 -1.99 12.68 -10.34
N ASN A 141 -2.37 13.16 -11.53
CA ASN A 141 -3.74 13.54 -11.84
C ASN A 141 -4.62 12.31 -12.11
N ALA A 142 -5.68 12.14 -11.33
CA ALA A 142 -6.71 11.14 -11.61
C ALA A 142 -7.77 11.75 -12.53
N ILE A 143 -7.77 11.40 -13.82
CA ILE A 143 -8.82 11.78 -14.76
C ILE A 143 -9.96 10.78 -14.62
N ILE A 144 -11.17 11.25 -14.32
CA ILE A 144 -12.39 10.43 -14.27
C ILE A 144 -13.19 10.73 -15.52
N LEU A 145 -13.05 9.87 -16.53
CA LEU A 145 -13.82 9.90 -17.76
C LEU A 145 -15.19 9.25 -17.52
N VAL A 146 -16.25 10.02 -17.69
CA VAL A 146 -17.63 9.55 -17.57
C VAL A 146 -18.30 9.63 -18.94
N SER A 147 -18.53 8.49 -19.59
CA SER A 147 -18.99 8.43 -20.98
C SER A 147 -19.68 7.09 -21.28
N ASP A 148 -20.39 7.04 -22.41
CA ASP A 148 -20.90 5.80 -23.00
C ASP A 148 -20.05 5.30 -24.18
N GLY A 149 -19.00 6.04 -24.56
CA GLY A 149 -18.07 5.67 -25.61
C GLY A 149 -18.63 5.73 -27.03
N GLU A 150 -19.86 6.22 -27.22
CA GLU A 150 -20.57 6.12 -28.49
C GLU A 150 -20.50 7.37 -29.35
N ASN A 151 -20.92 7.24 -30.62
CA ASN A 151 -21.16 8.33 -31.57
C ASN A 151 -19.96 9.28 -31.74
N ASN A 152 -18.75 8.73 -31.66
CA ASN A 152 -17.52 9.48 -31.81
C ASN A 152 -17.33 10.02 -33.23
N LEU A 153 -16.88 11.27 -33.34
CA LEU A 153 -16.57 11.95 -34.59
C LEU A 153 -15.20 12.62 -34.51
N GLY A 154 -14.43 12.45 -35.58
CA GLY A 154 -13.13 13.12 -35.75
C GLY A 154 -12.00 12.23 -35.31
N MET A 155 -11.17 12.73 -34.38
CA MET A 155 -10.02 12.00 -33.86
C MET A 155 -10.47 10.78 -33.06
N ASP A 156 -9.73 9.68 -33.20
CA ASP A 156 -9.95 8.45 -32.45
C ASP A 156 -9.68 8.70 -30.96
N PRO A 157 -10.69 8.56 -30.08
CA PRO A 157 -10.51 8.79 -28.66
C PRO A 157 -9.47 7.86 -28.02
N VAL A 158 -9.29 6.63 -28.50
CA VAL A 158 -8.29 5.70 -27.96
C VAL A 158 -6.88 6.19 -28.28
N GLU A 159 -6.67 6.69 -29.50
CA GLU A 159 -5.36 7.22 -29.90
C GLU A 159 -5.03 8.54 -29.22
N GLU A 160 -6.00 9.43 -29.05
CA GLU A 160 -5.81 10.68 -28.30
C GLU A 160 -5.55 10.41 -26.81
N ALA A 161 -6.24 9.43 -26.22
CA ALA A 161 -5.95 8.97 -24.86
C ALA A 161 -4.52 8.41 -24.72
N ARG A 162 -4.05 7.67 -25.74
CA ARG A 162 -2.68 7.13 -25.79
C ARG A 162 -1.65 8.24 -25.82
N GLN A 163 -1.88 9.26 -26.64
CA GLN A 163 -0.99 10.43 -26.73
C GLN A 163 -0.98 11.24 -25.44
N LEU A 164 -2.15 11.50 -24.85
CA LEU A 164 -2.28 12.14 -23.54
C LEU A 164 -1.47 11.38 -22.48
N TYR A 165 -1.59 10.06 -22.41
CA TYR A 165 -0.81 9.27 -21.46
C TYR A 165 0.70 9.31 -21.74
N ALA A 166 1.11 9.23 -23.01
CA ALA A 166 2.51 9.31 -23.40
C ALA A 166 3.17 10.66 -23.04
N ASN A 167 2.39 11.75 -23.01
CA ASN A 167 2.87 13.07 -22.63
C ASN A 167 3.03 13.25 -21.11
N HIS A 168 2.40 12.41 -20.29
CA HIS A 168 2.40 12.51 -18.82
C HIS A 168 2.78 11.18 -18.14
N PRO A 169 3.97 10.60 -18.43
CA PRO A 169 4.33 9.25 -18.01
C PRO A 169 4.45 9.15 -16.48
N GLY A 170 3.59 8.32 -15.87
CA GLY A 170 3.56 8.13 -14.41
C GLY A 170 2.98 9.32 -13.63
N GLU A 171 2.48 10.35 -14.31
CA GLU A 171 1.94 11.57 -13.70
C GLU A 171 0.42 11.67 -13.79
N MET A 172 -0.26 10.72 -14.43
CA MET A 172 -1.73 10.67 -14.47
C MET A 172 -2.27 9.27 -14.76
N CYS A 173 -3.56 9.08 -14.44
CA CYS A 173 -4.33 7.88 -14.72
C CYS A 173 -5.70 8.27 -15.30
N ILE A 174 -6.14 7.60 -16.38
CA ILE A 174 -7.52 7.72 -16.87
C ILE A 174 -8.34 6.60 -16.24
N HIS A 175 -9.21 6.94 -15.32
CA HIS A 175 -10.25 6.08 -14.77
C HIS A 175 -11.52 6.24 -15.57
N VAL A 176 -12.22 5.13 -15.80
CA VAL A 176 -13.37 5.07 -16.71
C VAL A 176 -14.60 4.67 -15.94
N VAL A 177 -15.65 5.47 -16.09
CA VAL A 177 -16.98 5.19 -15.55
C VAL A 177 -17.91 5.07 -16.74
N SER A 178 -18.17 3.82 -17.12
CA SER A 178 -18.93 3.48 -18.31
C SER A 178 -20.43 3.60 -18.07
N PHE A 179 -21.11 4.33 -18.96
CA PHE A 179 -22.56 4.27 -19.15
C PHE A 179 -22.90 3.65 -20.51
N ALA A 180 -21.97 2.87 -21.09
CA ALA A 180 -22.18 2.19 -22.36
C ALA A 180 -23.30 1.14 -22.23
N ASP A 181 -24.20 1.16 -23.21
CA ASP A 181 -25.26 0.18 -23.40
C ASP A 181 -25.16 -0.51 -24.77
N THR A 182 -23.99 -0.41 -25.40
CA THR A 182 -23.62 -1.14 -26.62
C THR A 182 -22.23 -1.72 -26.51
N GLU A 183 -21.98 -2.79 -27.28
CA GLU A 183 -20.66 -3.43 -27.35
C GLU A 183 -19.59 -2.49 -27.92
N GLU A 184 -19.94 -1.64 -28.90
CA GLU A 184 -19.00 -0.69 -29.52
C GLU A 184 -18.57 0.38 -28.51
N GLY A 185 -19.52 1.01 -27.82
CA GLY A 185 -19.23 2.03 -26.81
C GLY A 185 -18.41 1.46 -25.65
N GLN A 186 -18.78 0.28 -25.15
CA GLN A 186 -18.04 -0.39 -24.09
C GLN A 186 -16.62 -0.73 -24.54
N LYS A 187 -16.45 -1.24 -25.77
CA LYS A 187 -15.13 -1.55 -26.32
C LYS A 187 -14.23 -0.32 -26.38
N THR A 188 -14.75 0.83 -26.84
CA THR A 188 -13.98 2.08 -26.88
C THR A 188 -13.48 2.47 -25.49
N LEU A 189 -14.33 2.36 -24.47
CA LEU A 189 -14.00 2.71 -23.08
C LEU A 189 -13.00 1.72 -22.45
N ASP A 190 -13.15 0.43 -22.74
CA ASP A 190 -12.21 -0.60 -22.30
C ASP A 190 -10.83 -0.42 -22.95
N ASP A 191 -10.79 -0.10 -24.25
CA ASP A 191 -9.56 0.18 -24.97
C ASP A 191 -8.83 1.40 -24.37
N ILE A 192 -9.55 2.45 -23.94
CA ILE A 192 -8.98 3.61 -23.23
C ILE A 192 -8.44 3.19 -21.86
N ALA A 193 -9.22 2.46 -21.06
CA ALA A 193 -8.80 2.03 -19.73
C ALA A 193 -7.54 1.15 -19.79
N ALA A 194 -7.43 0.28 -20.79
CA ALA A 194 -6.30 -0.62 -20.99
C ALA A 194 -4.96 0.10 -21.27
N LEU A 195 -4.99 1.39 -21.62
CA LEU A 195 -3.77 2.19 -21.84
C LEU A 195 -3.02 2.49 -20.54
N ASN A 196 -3.74 2.58 -19.42
CA ASN A 196 -3.19 2.94 -18.12
C ASN A 196 -3.25 1.73 -17.18
N PRO A 197 -2.12 1.13 -16.78
CA PRO A 197 -2.12 0.05 -15.79
C PRO A 197 -2.73 0.44 -14.44
N CYS A 198 -2.74 1.74 -14.13
CA CYS A 198 -3.35 2.29 -12.93
C CYS A 198 -4.85 2.62 -13.07
N SER A 199 -5.44 2.41 -14.26
CA SER A 199 -6.86 2.67 -14.54
C SER A 199 -7.74 1.82 -13.65
N VAL A 200 -8.87 2.41 -13.28
CA VAL A 200 -10.00 1.69 -12.68
C VAL A 200 -11.15 1.92 -13.64
N SER A 201 -11.60 0.85 -14.29
CA SER A 201 -12.77 0.86 -15.17
C SER A 201 -13.92 0.16 -14.46
N VAL A 202 -15.09 0.79 -14.46
CA VAL A 202 -16.30 0.33 -13.79
C VAL A 202 -17.53 0.66 -14.62
N TYR A 203 -18.58 -0.13 -14.45
CA TYR A 203 -19.89 0.17 -14.97
C TYR A 203 -20.62 1.12 -14.00
N GLY A 204 -20.93 2.34 -14.46
CA GLY A 204 -21.49 3.42 -13.65
C GLY A 204 -22.79 3.05 -12.91
N PRO A 205 -23.76 2.38 -13.55
CA PRO A 205 -24.99 1.96 -12.88
C PRO A 205 -24.78 1.04 -11.67
N ASP A 206 -23.74 0.20 -11.66
CA ASP A 206 -23.44 -0.65 -10.49
C ASP A 206 -23.07 0.20 -9.27
N LEU A 207 -22.35 1.30 -9.47
CA LEU A 207 -22.00 2.25 -8.41
C LEU A 207 -23.21 3.01 -7.90
N LEU A 208 -24.22 3.24 -8.75
CA LEU A 208 -25.47 3.89 -8.37
C LEU A 208 -26.36 2.99 -7.50
N CYS A 209 -26.17 1.67 -7.54
CA CYS A 209 -26.96 0.73 -6.76
C CYS A 209 -26.26 0.24 -5.48
N ASN A 210 -24.96 0.51 -5.32
CA ASN A 210 -24.15 -0.06 -4.25
C ASN A 210 -23.15 0.95 -3.66
N ASP A 211 -23.37 1.35 -2.41
CA ASP A 211 -22.49 2.28 -1.67
C ASP A 211 -21.07 1.72 -1.45
N ASP A 212 -20.94 0.42 -1.23
CA ASP A 212 -19.63 -0.20 -1.01
C ASP A 212 -18.84 -0.25 -2.32
N ALA A 213 -19.51 -0.49 -3.45
CA ALA A 213 -18.89 -0.39 -4.77
C ALA A 213 -18.42 1.05 -5.07
N MET A 214 -19.22 2.07 -4.72
CA MET A 214 -18.81 3.48 -4.85
C MET A 214 -17.58 3.79 -4.00
N LYS A 215 -17.57 3.37 -2.73
CA LYS A 215 -16.43 3.56 -1.83
C LYS A 215 -15.18 2.84 -2.31
N ASP A 216 -15.31 1.60 -2.80
CA ASP A 216 -14.20 0.84 -3.35
C ASP A 216 -13.62 1.50 -4.61
N PHE A 217 -14.48 1.96 -5.52
CA PHE A 217 -14.06 2.71 -6.70
C PHE A 217 -13.26 3.96 -6.30
N VAL A 218 -13.80 4.81 -5.42
CA VAL A 218 -13.10 6.00 -4.94
C VAL A 218 -11.79 5.64 -4.25
N LYS A 219 -11.77 4.61 -3.40
CA LYS A 219 -10.55 4.13 -2.75
C LYS A 219 -9.48 3.76 -3.78
N ARG A 220 -9.81 2.97 -4.80
CA ARG A 220 -8.87 2.52 -5.84
C ARG A 220 -8.39 3.64 -6.78
N VAL A 221 -9.19 4.70 -6.91
CA VAL A 221 -8.79 5.93 -7.64
C VAL A 221 -7.75 6.71 -6.83
N PHE A 222 -7.98 6.90 -5.53
CA PHE A 222 -7.19 7.84 -4.72
C PHE A 222 -6.10 7.21 -3.84
N PHE A 223 -6.08 5.89 -3.66
CA PHE A 223 -5.12 5.20 -2.80
C PHE A 223 -4.58 3.92 -3.43
N ASP A 224 -3.35 3.59 -3.07
CA ASP A 224 -2.76 2.26 -3.19
C ASP A 224 -2.86 1.53 -1.85
N GLU A 225 -3.18 0.24 -1.90
CA GLU A 225 -3.10 -0.65 -0.75
C GLU A 225 -1.69 -1.25 -0.69
N VAL A 226 -0.93 -0.85 0.32
CA VAL A 226 0.42 -1.37 0.55
C VAL A 226 0.35 -2.33 1.72
N MET A 227 0.79 -3.57 1.50
CA MET A 227 1.03 -4.50 2.60
C MET A 227 2.26 -4.00 3.34
N VAL A 228 2.04 -3.48 4.54
CA VAL A 228 3.10 -3.20 5.49
C VAL A 228 3.22 -4.46 6.32
N ASP A 229 4.26 -5.25 6.03
CA ASP A 229 4.74 -6.19 7.02
C ASP A 229 5.15 -5.32 8.21
N ASP A 230 4.53 -5.52 9.38
CA ASP A 230 5.15 -5.06 10.62
C ASP A 230 6.58 -5.59 10.52
N GLU A 231 7.57 -4.69 10.40
CA GLU A 231 8.97 -5.08 10.30
C GLU A 231 9.17 -6.18 11.33
N GLU A 232 9.54 -7.38 10.88
CA GLU A 232 9.99 -8.38 11.82
C GLU A 232 11.23 -7.76 12.45
N VAL A 233 11.04 -7.11 13.59
CA VAL A 233 12.10 -6.74 14.50
C VAL A 233 12.65 -8.10 14.89
N ILE A 234 13.60 -8.61 14.12
CA ILE A 234 14.41 -9.75 14.52
C ILE A 234 15.04 -9.22 15.81
N PRO A 235 14.63 -9.67 17.01
CA PRO A 235 15.26 -9.17 18.20
C PRO A 235 16.72 -9.55 18.06
N LEU A 236 17.61 -8.57 18.06
CA LEU A 236 19.04 -8.84 18.03
C LEU A 236 19.34 -9.60 19.32
N ARG A 237 19.77 -10.87 19.18
CA ARG A 237 19.97 -11.80 20.30
C ARG A 237 21.43 -11.88 20.66
N ILE A 238 21.73 -11.57 21.91
CA ILE A 238 23.08 -11.68 22.46
C ILE A 238 23.16 -12.91 23.33
N ASN A 239 23.84 -13.95 22.86
CA ASN A 239 23.99 -15.20 23.62
C ASN A 239 25.17 -15.14 24.60
N PHE A 240 24.97 -15.78 25.75
CA PHE A 240 25.94 -15.84 26.83
C PHE A 240 26.39 -17.28 27.14
N ASP A 241 27.62 -17.40 27.60
CA ASP A 241 28.14 -18.64 28.15
C ASP A 241 27.40 -19.03 29.45
N PHE A 242 27.57 -20.29 29.83
CA PHE A 242 27.01 -20.79 31.09
C PHE A 242 27.55 -19.96 32.26
N ASP A 243 26.64 -19.59 33.16
CA ASP A 243 26.94 -18.83 34.37
C ASP A 243 27.72 -17.51 34.16
N SER A 244 27.55 -16.88 33.00
CA SER A 244 28.29 -15.67 32.63
C SER A 244 27.37 -14.54 32.18
N ALA A 245 27.75 -13.31 32.53
CA ALA A 245 27.23 -12.05 31.99
C ALA A 245 28.24 -11.32 31.08
N LYS A 246 29.39 -11.94 30.80
CA LYS A 246 30.39 -11.38 29.89
C LYS A 246 29.91 -11.54 28.44
N ILE A 247 29.85 -10.44 27.71
CA ILE A 247 29.59 -10.44 26.27
C ILE A 247 30.71 -11.21 25.55
N ARG A 248 30.33 -12.16 24.70
CA ARG A 248 31.27 -12.97 23.94
C ARG A 248 31.82 -12.15 22.76
N PRO A 249 33.09 -12.31 22.37
CA PRO A 249 33.67 -11.55 21.25
C PRO A 249 32.92 -11.72 19.93
N ASP A 250 32.33 -12.89 19.67
CA ASP A 250 31.53 -13.15 18.47
C ASP A 250 30.17 -12.43 18.46
N MET A 251 29.73 -11.87 19.58
CA MET A 251 28.51 -11.09 19.69
C MET A 251 28.74 -9.58 19.57
N MET A 252 30.00 -9.12 19.64
CA MET A 252 30.33 -7.68 19.54
C MET A 252 29.91 -7.08 18.19
N PRO A 253 30.17 -7.70 17.02
CA PRO A 253 29.71 -7.14 15.74
C PRO A 253 28.19 -6.98 15.66
N ILE A 254 27.43 -7.89 16.28
CA ILE A 254 25.96 -7.82 16.34
C ILE A 254 25.51 -6.65 17.23
N LEU A 255 26.23 -6.39 18.33
CA LEU A 255 25.98 -5.24 19.19
C LEU A 255 26.37 -3.92 18.54
N ASP A 256 27.41 -3.91 17.70
CA ASP A 256 27.81 -2.73 16.94
C ASP A 256 26.71 -2.36 15.93
N GLU A 257 26.17 -3.35 15.22
CA GLU A 257 25.02 -3.17 14.32
C GLU A 257 23.78 -2.70 15.09
N ALA A 258 23.50 -3.29 16.27
CA ALA A 258 22.43 -2.84 17.14
C ALA A 258 22.58 -1.36 17.54
N ALA A 259 23.80 -0.93 17.88
CA ALA A 259 24.07 0.46 18.26
C ALA A 259 23.80 1.43 17.09
N GLU A 260 24.22 1.09 15.88
CA GLU A 260 23.92 1.91 14.69
C GLU A 260 22.42 1.98 14.39
N LEU A 261 21.71 0.86 14.51
CA LEU A 261 20.26 0.81 14.31
C LEU A 261 19.52 1.69 15.32
N ILE A 262 19.89 1.63 16.60
CA ILE A 262 19.25 2.45 17.64
C ILE A 262 19.51 3.94 17.39
N LYS A 263 20.74 4.32 17.02
CA LYS A 263 21.10 5.72 16.69
C LYS A 263 20.41 6.26 15.44
N LYS A 264 20.10 5.42 14.46
CA LYS A 264 19.40 5.85 13.23
C LYS A 264 17.94 6.25 13.51
N HIS A 265 17.38 5.81 14.64
CA HIS A 265 15.97 5.93 14.95
C HIS A 265 15.72 6.68 16.27
N GLU A 266 16.35 7.85 16.44
CA GLU A 266 16.21 8.75 17.61
C GLU A 266 14.78 9.30 17.83
N GLY A 267 13.77 8.85 17.06
CA GLY A 267 12.35 9.18 17.21
C GLY A 267 11.45 8.05 17.74
N MET A 268 11.99 6.87 18.08
CA MET A 268 11.23 5.74 18.66
C MET A 268 10.96 5.92 20.17
N ALA A 269 10.01 5.17 20.75
CA ALA A 269 9.57 5.36 22.13
C ALA A 269 10.61 4.87 23.16
N GLY A 270 11.51 3.97 22.77
CA GLY A 270 12.57 3.43 23.61
C GLY A 270 13.05 2.05 23.16
N VAL A 271 13.97 1.45 23.90
CA VAL A 271 14.48 0.08 23.70
C VAL A 271 14.55 -0.64 25.05
N ILE A 272 13.94 -1.82 25.13
CA ILE A 272 14.02 -2.71 26.29
C ILE A 272 15.04 -3.82 26.02
N LEU A 273 15.95 -4.03 26.98
CA LEU A 273 16.93 -5.11 26.98
C LEU A 273 16.47 -6.22 27.94
N GLU A 274 15.96 -7.32 27.38
CA GLU A 274 15.34 -8.40 28.12
C GLU A 274 16.34 -9.53 28.40
N GLY A 275 16.72 -9.72 29.66
CA GLY A 275 17.64 -10.76 30.08
C GLY A 275 16.95 -12.09 30.39
N HIS A 276 17.54 -13.19 29.93
CA HIS A 276 17.06 -14.56 30.19
C HIS A 276 18.19 -15.53 30.57
N THR A 277 17.83 -16.61 31.27
CA THR A 277 18.69 -17.74 31.62
C THR A 277 18.10 -19.06 31.13
N CYS A 278 18.89 -20.14 31.24
CA CYS A 278 18.35 -21.50 31.21
C CYS A 278 17.82 -21.90 32.59
N ASN A 279 17.19 -23.07 32.68
CA ASN A 279 16.60 -23.63 33.90
C ASN A 279 17.59 -24.25 34.92
N ILE A 280 18.87 -23.84 34.90
CA ILE A 280 19.89 -24.38 35.82
C ILE A 280 20.22 -23.28 36.82
N GLY A 281 19.97 -23.53 38.10
CA GLY A 281 20.16 -22.57 39.18
C GLY A 281 18.87 -22.39 39.99
N THR A 282 18.93 -21.58 41.05
CA THR A 282 17.71 -21.14 41.73
C THR A 282 17.07 -20.00 40.94
N GLU A 283 15.76 -19.82 41.07
CA GLU A 283 15.02 -18.73 40.43
C GLU A 283 15.63 -17.36 40.79
N GLU A 284 15.89 -17.11 42.08
CA GLU A 284 16.53 -15.88 42.58
C GLU A 284 17.89 -15.64 41.91
N TYR A 285 18.71 -16.69 41.79
CA TYR A 285 20.00 -16.59 41.12
C TYR A 285 19.84 -16.24 39.64
N ASN A 286 18.92 -16.91 38.96
CA ASN A 286 18.65 -16.72 37.54
C ASN A 286 18.08 -15.34 37.23
N MET A 287 17.22 -14.79 38.10
CA MET A 287 16.78 -13.40 38.03
C MET A 287 17.97 -12.45 38.12
N GLY A 288 18.83 -12.60 39.13
CA GLY A 288 20.03 -11.77 39.27
C GLY A 288 21.00 -11.88 38.09
N LEU A 289 21.21 -13.09 37.55
CA LEU A 289 22.08 -13.31 36.40
C LEU A 289 21.52 -12.69 35.11
N SER A 290 20.21 -12.81 34.88
CA SER A 290 19.56 -12.20 33.73
C SER A 290 19.64 -10.67 33.75
N GLN A 291 19.48 -10.05 34.92
CA GLN A 291 19.66 -8.60 35.08
C GLN A 291 21.08 -8.16 34.71
N ARG A 292 22.11 -8.85 35.26
CA ARG A 292 23.52 -8.53 34.95
C ARG A 292 23.84 -8.64 33.45
N ARG A 293 23.20 -9.55 32.73
CA ARG A 293 23.35 -9.68 31.27
C ARG A 293 22.75 -8.48 30.54
N ALA A 294 21.52 -8.12 30.87
CA ALA A 294 20.86 -6.95 30.29
C ALA A 294 21.68 -5.66 30.56
N ASP A 295 22.18 -5.49 31.78
CA ASP A 295 23.03 -4.35 32.15
C ASP A 295 24.38 -4.35 31.40
N SER A 296 24.96 -5.52 31.14
CA SER A 296 26.20 -5.64 30.35
C SER A 296 25.98 -5.21 28.90
N VAL A 297 24.86 -5.60 28.30
CA VAL A 297 24.46 -5.14 26.95
C VAL A 297 24.18 -3.63 26.96
N LYS A 298 23.43 -3.13 27.95
CA LYS A 298 23.17 -1.68 28.10
C LYS A 298 24.47 -0.90 28.16
N LYS A 299 25.41 -1.34 29.00
CA LYS A 299 26.72 -0.70 29.12
C LYS A 299 27.47 -0.69 27.79
N TYR A 300 27.48 -1.81 27.07
CA TYR A 300 28.14 -1.88 25.77
C TYR A 300 27.54 -0.86 24.78
N LEU A 301 26.22 -0.82 24.64
CA LEU A 301 25.54 0.09 23.72
C LEU A 301 25.81 1.57 24.06
N VAL A 302 25.78 1.92 25.35
CA VAL A 302 26.12 3.28 25.82
C VAL A 302 27.58 3.63 25.51
N ASP A 303 28.52 2.71 25.76
CA ASP A 303 29.93 2.91 25.44
C ASP A 303 30.15 3.09 23.91
N HIS A 304 29.20 2.66 23.06
CA HIS A 304 29.20 2.80 21.60
C HIS A 304 28.30 3.95 21.08
N GLY A 305 27.90 4.86 21.98
CA GLY A 305 27.27 6.13 21.63
C GLY A 305 25.75 6.13 21.58
N VAL A 306 25.07 5.07 22.05
CA VAL A 306 23.62 5.08 22.24
C VAL A 306 23.25 5.90 23.49
N ASP A 307 22.25 6.77 23.41
CA ASP A 307 21.74 7.49 24.58
C ASP A 307 21.15 6.50 25.61
N GLY A 308 21.72 6.49 26.81
CA GLY A 308 21.28 5.60 27.89
C GLY A 308 19.85 5.84 28.38
N ASN A 309 19.25 7.01 28.08
CA ASN A 309 17.85 7.30 28.37
C ASN A 309 16.89 6.51 27.46
N MET A 310 17.34 6.12 26.26
CA MET A 310 16.58 5.29 25.33
C MET A 310 16.59 3.82 25.75
N LEU A 311 17.42 3.42 26.71
CA LEU A 311 17.63 2.02 27.08
C LEU A 311 17.04 1.71 28.45
N SER A 312 16.14 0.74 28.53
CA SER A 312 15.70 0.13 29.78
C SER A 312 16.13 -1.34 29.85
N THR A 313 16.23 -1.91 31.04
CA THR A 313 16.59 -3.33 31.24
C THR A 313 15.48 -4.05 31.99
N LYS A 314 15.22 -5.30 31.61
CA LYS A 314 14.22 -6.16 32.28
C LYS A 314 14.76 -7.56 32.43
N ALA A 315 14.68 -8.09 33.65
CA ALA A 315 15.12 -9.44 33.98
C ALA A 315 13.93 -10.41 34.01
N TYR A 316 14.07 -11.56 33.35
CA TYR A 316 13.07 -12.63 33.38
C TYR A 316 13.60 -13.93 33.99
N GLY A 317 14.90 -14.04 34.26
CA GLY A 317 15.50 -15.29 34.70
C GLY A 317 15.16 -16.44 33.75
N GLU A 318 14.67 -17.54 34.31
CA GLU A 318 14.26 -18.73 33.54
C GLU A 318 12.77 -18.79 33.21
N SER A 319 11.98 -17.78 33.61
CA SER A 319 10.51 -17.79 33.54
C SER A 319 9.94 -17.72 32.12
N MET A 320 10.73 -17.22 31.16
CA MET A 320 10.35 -17.05 29.74
C MET A 320 11.31 -17.83 28.82
N PRO A 321 11.31 -19.18 28.87
CA PRO A 321 12.16 -19.99 28.01
C PRO A 321 11.64 -19.98 26.57
N LYS A 322 12.53 -19.77 25.61
CA LYS A 322 12.21 -19.76 24.18
C LYS A 322 12.57 -21.07 23.49
N TYR A 323 13.51 -21.81 24.08
CA TYR A 323 14.02 -23.07 23.57
C TYR A 323 13.90 -24.17 24.63
N ASP A 324 13.93 -25.43 24.20
CA ASP A 324 13.78 -26.57 25.10
C ASP A 324 14.96 -26.69 26.08
N ASN A 325 14.70 -26.36 27.34
CA ASN A 325 15.65 -26.43 28.45
C ASN A 325 16.09 -27.87 28.79
N ASN A 326 15.44 -28.91 28.25
CA ASN A 326 15.89 -30.28 28.43
C ASN A 326 17.12 -30.60 27.57
N THR A 327 17.34 -29.87 26.48
CA THR A 327 18.51 -30.06 25.61
C THR A 327 19.66 -29.13 25.96
N LYS A 328 20.91 -29.58 25.72
CA LYS A 328 22.10 -28.73 25.91
C LYS A 328 22.06 -27.49 25.01
N GLU A 329 21.62 -27.65 23.76
CA GLU A 329 21.51 -26.56 22.80
C GLU A 329 20.40 -25.58 23.19
N GLY A 330 19.22 -26.04 23.57
CA GLY A 330 18.15 -25.15 24.01
C GLY A 330 18.52 -24.35 25.26
N ARG A 331 19.23 -24.96 26.23
CA ARG A 331 19.81 -24.22 27.36
C ARG A 331 20.81 -23.17 26.91
N ARG A 332 21.66 -23.47 25.93
CA ARG A 332 22.61 -22.49 25.38
C ARG A 332 21.89 -21.31 24.74
N LEU A 333 20.83 -21.59 23.97
CA LEU A 333 20.05 -20.56 23.27
C LEU A 333 19.19 -19.71 24.24
N ASN A 334 18.70 -20.29 25.34
CA ASN A 334 17.95 -19.55 26.36
C ASN A 334 18.82 -18.57 27.18
N ARG A 335 20.14 -18.79 27.27
CA ARG A 335 21.08 -17.83 27.86
C ARG A 335 21.28 -16.67 26.88
N ARG A 336 20.40 -15.66 26.95
CA ARG A 336 20.36 -14.57 25.99
C ARG A 336 19.92 -13.24 26.60
N VAL A 337 20.22 -12.17 25.89
CA VAL A 337 19.48 -10.90 25.96
C VAL A 337 18.79 -10.67 24.63
N GLU A 338 17.52 -10.27 24.67
CA GLU A 338 16.77 -9.82 23.49
C GLU A 338 16.69 -8.28 23.52
N ILE A 339 16.99 -7.64 22.39
CA ILE A 339 16.84 -6.19 22.21
C ILE A 339 15.47 -5.96 21.55
N VAL A 340 14.58 -5.26 22.25
CA VAL A 340 13.19 -5.00 21.84
C VAL A 340 12.98 -3.50 21.67
N PHE A 341 12.51 -3.06 20.52
CA PHE A 341 12.20 -1.66 20.23
C PHE A 341 10.74 -1.35 20.62
N GLU A 342 10.49 -0.18 21.22
CA GLU A 342 9.16 0.30 21.64
C GLU A 342 8.54 1.31 20.68
#